data_AF-A0A1B6LQN0-F1
#
_entry.id   AF-A0A1B6LQN0-F1
#
_cell.length_a   1.000
_cell.length_b   1.000
_cell.length_c   1.000
_cell.angle_alpha   90.00
_cell.angle_beta   90.00
_cell.angle_gamma   90.00
#
_symmetry.space_group_name_H-M   'P 1'
#
loop_
_entity.id
_entity.type
_entity.pdbx_description
1 polymer ?
#
loop_
_entity_poly.entity_id
_entity_poly.type
_entity_poly.pdbx_seq_one_letter_code
_entity_poly.pdbx_strand_id
1 'polypeptide(L)'
;RRADLAVMIRLKNLETGEVAVDRLVQNHCLQETACTKDTCKGALMMQHMEKTTYSARPKEELLQHAKDFLEQYFGSIKSDEEAKAQKSVKNGLKASMIAKIAEANSRALAARWEEVLKEIQDTGSYQLTTSELAFGAKLAWRNAARCIGRIQWSKLHMFDCRHVTTTRGMFEAICEHIKYATNNGNIRSAITVFPHRTDG
;
A
#
# COMPACT_ATOMS: atom_id res chain seq x y z
N ARG A 1 27.06 4.47 -21.18
CA ARG A 1 25.96 3.49 -21.31
C ARG A 1 26.42 2.17 -20.68
N ARG A 2 26.34 2.04 -19.34
CA ARG A 2 26.47 0.75 -18.66
C ARG A 2 25.04 0.28 -18.45
N ALA A 3 24.71 -0.89 -18.98
CA ALA A 3 23.46 -1.56 -18.66
C ALA A 3 23.39 -1.73 -17.14
N ASP A 4 22.29 -1.29 -16.53
CA ASP A 4 22.01 -1.46 -15.11
C ASP A 4 21.96 -2.97 -14.80
N LEU A 5 23.08 -3.51 -14.32
CA LEU A 5 23.09 -4.81 -13.67
C LEU A 5 22.27 -4.67 -12.40
N ALA A 6 21.03 -5.18 -12.44
CA ALA A 6 20.17 -5.31 -11.28
C ALA A 6 20.96 -5.91 -10.09
N VAL A 7 21.34 -5.08 -9.12
CA VAL A 7 22.12 -5.49 -7.96
C VAL A 7 21.23 -6.37 -7.08
N MET A 8 21.34 -7.69 -7.22
CA MET A 8 20.61 -8.64 -6.38
C MET A 8 21.21 -8.65 -4.97
N ILE A 9 20.43 -8.23 -3.98
CA ILE A 9 20.86 -8.21 -2.58
C ILE A 9 20.61 -9.61 -1.98
N ARG A 10 21.67 -10.26 -1.51
CA ARG A 10 21.58 -11.54 -0.80
C ARG A 10 21.59 -11.31 0.70
N LEU A 11 20.61 -11.88 1.39
CA LEU A 11 20.49 -11.86 2.84
C LEU A 11 20.79 -13.25 3.37
N LYS A 12 21.68 -13.36 4.36
CA LYS A 12 22.04 -14.62 5.00
C LYS A 12 21.62 -14.61 6.46
N ASN A 13 20.87 -15.62 6.88
CA ASN A 13 20.70 -15.93 8.28
C ASN A 13 21.99 -16.61 8.79
N LEU A 14 22.66 -16.00 9.78
CA LEU A 14 23.93 -16.52 10.30
C LEU A 14 23.77 -17.73 11.23
N GLU A 15 22.58 -17.90 11.81
CA GLU A 15 22.24 -19.03 12.70
C GLU A 15 21.85 -20.27 11.88
N THR A 16 20.91 -20.13 10.93
CA THR A 16 20.42 -21.27 10.13
C THR A 16 21.24 -21.53 8.86
N GLY A 17 22.03 -20.54 8.41
CA GLY A 17 22.77 -20.57 7.16
C GLY A 17 21.92 -20.32 5.91
N GLU A 18 20.59 -20.18 6.06
CA GLU A 18 19.66 -19.93 4.95
C GLU A 18 19.96 -18.61 4.24
N VAL A 19 19.80 -18.62 2.91
CA VAL A 19 20.03 -17.44 2.07
C VAL A 19 18.76 -17.08 1.32
N ALA A 20 18.32 -15.83 1.47
CA ALA A 20 17.24 -15.24 0.71
C ALA A 20 17.79 -14.15 -0.25
N VAL A 21 17.07 -13.90 -1.34
CA VAL A 21 17.42 -12.84 -2.29
C VAL A 21 16.30 -11.81 -2.32
N ASP A 22 16.62 -10.57 -1.98
CA ASP A 22 15.69 -9.46 -2.08
C ASP A 22 15.63 -8.97 -3.53
N ARG A 23 14.43 -9.01 -4.10
CA ARG A 23 14.10 -8.44 -5.43
C ARG A 23 13.12 -7.27 -5.33
N LEU A 24 12.57 -7.02 -4.14
CA LEU A 24 11.53 -6.00 -3.92
C LEU A 24 12.14 -4.60 -3.91
N VAL A 25 13.34 -4.45 -3.33
CA VAL A 25 14.05 -3.17 -3.23
C VAL A 25 14.25 -2.50 -4.59
N GLN A 26 14.37 -3.29 -5.67
CA GLN A 26 14.60 -2.79 -7.02
C GLN A 26 13.35 -2.18 -7.67
N ASN A 27 12.17 -2.67 -7.31
CA ASN A 27 10.94 -2.39 -8.06
C ASN A 27 9.98 -1.42 -7.35
N HIS A 28 10.13 -1.23 -6.03
CA HIS A 28 9.11 -0.53 -5.22
C HIS A 28 9.69 0.50 -4.24
N CYS A 29 10.97 0.83 -4.32
CA CYS A 29 11.58 1.84 -3.46
C CYS A 29 11.56 3.21 -4.14
N LEU A 30 10.42 3.91 -4.09
CA LEU A 30 10.27 5.27 -4.64
C LEU A 30 10.94 6.35 -3.76
N GLN A 31 11.17 6.05 -2.47
CA GLN A 31 11.79 6.99 -1.53
C GLN A 31 13.25 6.63 -1.28
N GLU A 32 14.14 7.61 -1.44
CA GLU A 32 15.55 7.45 -1.12
C GLU A 32 15.76 7.40 0.39
N THR A 33 16.63 6.49 0.85
CA THR A 33 17.07 6.46 2.25
C THR A 33 17.96 7.67 2.56
N ALA A 34 18.04 8.09 3.82
CA ALA A 34 18.97 9.14 4.25
C ALA A 34 20.47 8.77 4.14
N CYS A 35 20.77 7.49 3.86
CA CYS A 35 22.12 6.97 3.69
C CYS A 35 22.72 7.39 2.34
N THR A 36 24.03 7.63 2.31
CA THR A 36 24.78 7.84 1.06
C THR A 36 25.73 6.67 0.83
N LYS A 37 26.44 6.66 -0.30
CA LYS A 37 27.48 5.66 -0.59
C LYS A 37 28.60 5.66 0.46
N ASP A 38 28.88 6.81 1.05
CA ASP A 38 30.00 7.02 1.97
C ASP A 38 29.57 7.04 3.44
N THR A 39 28.27 7.13 3.73
CA THR A 39 27.78 7.27 5.12
C THR A 39 26.46 6.56 5.34
N CYS A 40 26.49 5.56 6.23
CA CYS A 40 25.30 4.91 6.74
C CYS A 40 24.68 5.73 7.87
N LYS A 41 23.40 6.06 7.73
CA LYS A 41 22.59 6.75 8.75
C LYS A 41 21.53 5.84 9.37
N GLY A 42 21.70 4.52 9.24
CA GLY A 42 20.74 3.48 9.63
C GLY A 42 20.24 3.58 11.08
N ALA A 43 21.07 4.08 11.99
CA ALA A 43 20.75 4.22 13.41
C ALA A 43 20.05 5.53 13.79
N LEU A 44 19.91 6.48 12.87
CA LEU A 44 19.17 7.71 13.16
C LEU A 44 17.68 7.38 13.38
N MET A 45 17.13 7.78 14.52
CA MET A 45 15.74 7.50 14.85
C MET A 45 14.78 8.15 13.83
N MET A 46 15.04 9.40 13.46
CA MET A 46 14.21 10.18 12.53
C MET A 46 14.97 10.48 11.23
N GLN A 47 15.06 9.48 10.35
CA GLN A 47 15.79 9.58 9.07
C GLN A 47 15.08 10.45 8.02
N HIS A 48 13.75 10.50 8.07
CA HIS A 48 12.90 11.17 7.09
C HIS A 48 12.07 12.27 7.76
N MET A 49 12.73 13.16 8.52
CA MET A 49 12.12 14.42 8.92
C MET A 49 12.08 15.36 7.70
N GLU A 50 11.29 14.98 6.69
CA GLU A 50 10.89 15.97 5.69
C GLU A 50 10.04 17.02 6.42
N LYS A 51 10.28 18.29 6.07
CA LYS A 51 9.39 19.37 6.49
C LYS A 51 8.00 18.99 6.01
N THR A 52 7.00 18.92 6.90
CA THR A 52 5.62 18.88 6.46
C THR A 52 5.41 20.09 5.56
N THR A 53 5.38 19.85 4.24
CA THR A 53 5.07 20.91 3.30
C THR A 53 3.59 21.21 3.49
N TYR A 54 3.31 22.46 3.85
CA TYR A 54 1.94 22.96 3.89
C TYR A 54 1.34 23.04 2.47
N SER A 55 2.17 22.99 1.42
CA SER A 55 1.69 23.00 0.05
C SER A 55 1.18 21.62 -0.41
N ALA A 56 0.13 21.64 -1.22
CA ALA A 56 -0.32 20.49 -1.99
C ALA A 56 0.81 19.91 -2.86
N ARG A 57 0.78 18.59 -3.10
CA ARG A 57 1.75 17.90 -3.95
C ARG A 57 1.57 18.31 -5.43
N PRO A 58 2.65 18.44 -6.21
CA PRO A 58 2.56 18.67 -7.65
C PRO A 58 1.76 17.58 -8.36
N LYS A 59 1.03 17.95 -9.42
CA LYS A 59 0.16 17.02 -10.16
C LYS A 59 0.97 15.88 -10.80
N GLU A 60 2.16 16.17 -11.29
CA GLU A 60 3.05 15.20 -11.94
C GLU A 60 3.49 14.11 -10.96
N GLU A 61 3.86 14.50 -9.75
CA GLU A 61 4.23 13.56 -8.68
C GLU A 61 3.00 12.74 -8.23
N LEU A 62 1.85 13.40 -8.06
CA LEU A 62 0.61 12.74 -7.66
C LEU A 62 0.17 11.69 -8.68
N LEU A 63 0.25 11.99 -9.99
CA LEU A 63 -0.08 11.05 -11.06
C LEU A 63 0.84 9.82 -11.03
N GLN A 64 2.14 10.00 -10.78
CA GLN A 64 3.09 8.89 -10.70
C GLN A 64 2.76 7.97 -9.52
N HIS A 65 2.47 8.53 -8.35
CA HIS A 65 2.09 7.76 -7.16
C HIS A 65 0.72 7.09 -7.31
N ALA A 66 -0.26 7.77 -7.89
CA ALA A 66 -1.59 7.23 -8.13
C ALA A 66 -1.53 6.02 -9.08
N LYS A 67 -0.74 6.11 -10.15
CA LYS A 67 -0.55 5.01 -11.10
C LYS A 67 0.08 3.78 -10.44
N ASP A 68 1.21 3.97 -9.74
CA ASP A 68 1.90 2.90 -9.02
C ASP A 68 0.98 2.21 -7.99
N PHE A 69 0.22 3.00 -7.23
CA PHE A 69 -0.75 2.46 -6.28
C PHE A 69 -1.85 1.62 -6.95
N LEU A 70 -2.45 2.10 -8.05
CA LEU A 70 -3.50 1.36 -8.75
C LEU A 70 -2.97 0.07 -9.38
N GLU A 71 -1.77 0.10 -9.96
CA GLU A 71 -1.11 -1.11 -10.48
C GLU A 71 -0.89 -2.15 -9.36
N GLN A 72 -0.47 -1.72 -8.17
CA GLN A 72 -0.35 -2.62 -7.01
C GLN A 72 -1.70 -3.16 -6.53
N TYR A 73 -2.73 -2.31 -6.46
CA TYR A 73 -4.08 -2.69 -6.05
C TYR A 73 -4.69 -3.73 -6.99
N PHE A 74 -4.76 -3.44 -8.29
CA PHE A 74 -5.30 -4.37 -9.28
C PHE A 74 -4.42 -5.61 -9.48
N GLY A 75 -3.10 -5.50 -9.29
CA GLY A 75 -2.19 -6.64 -9.25
C GLY A 75 -2.50 -7.60 -8.09
N SER A 76 -2.90 -7.07 -6.93
CA SER A 76 -3.30 -7.88 -5.77
C SER A 76 -4.61 -8.63 -6.00
N ILE A 77 -5.61 -7.98 -6.61
CA ILE A 77 -6.90 -8.59 -6.94
C ILE A 77 -6.70 -9.76 -7.90
N LYS A 78 -5.94 -9.53 -8.97
CA LYS A 78 -5.60 -10.57 -9.95
C LYS A 78 -4.96 -11.78 -9.26
N SER A 79 -3.99 -11.55 -8.38
CA SER A 79 -3.29 -12.63 -7.67
C SER A 79 -4.25 -13.43 -6.78
N ASP A 80 -5.17 -12.75 -6.08
CA ASP A 80 -6.16 -13.40 -5.21
C ASP A 80 -7.20 -14.19 -6.01
N GLU A 81 -7.67 -13.67 -7.14
CA GLU A 81 -8.63 -14.33 -8.03
C GLU A 81 -8.00 -15.54 -8.72
N GLU A 82 -6.76 -15.43 -9.18
CA GLU A 82 -6.00 -16.55 -9.73
C GLU A 82 -5.80 -17.66 -8.71
N ALA A 83 -5.45 -17.31 -7.46
CA ALA A 83 -5.30 -18.28 -6.37
C ALA A 83 -6.61 -19.01 -6.04
N LYS A 84 -7.76 -18.33 -6.11
CA LYS A 84 -9.09 -18.95 -5.93
C LYS A 84 -9.47 -19.84 -7.12
N ALA A 85 -9.20 -19.39 -8.35
CA ALA A 85 -9.48 -20.14 -9.56
C ALA A 85 -8.65 -21.45 -9.62
N GLN A 86 -7.38 -21.40 -9.21
CA GLN A 86 -6.51 -22.57 -9.16
C GLN A 86 -7.01 -23.68 -8.22
N LYS A 87 -7.68 -23.31 -7.12
CA LYS A 87 -8.26 -24.26 -6.15
C LYS A 87 -9.57 -24.91 -6.63
N SER A 88 -10.28 -24.27 -7.56
CA SER A 88 -11.67 -24.63 -7.90
C SER A 88 -11.80 -25.49 -9.17
N VAL A 89 -10.75 -25.61 -9.99
CA VAL A 89 -10.85 -26.16 -11.36
C VAL A 89 -10.06 -27.47 -11.52
N LYS A 90 -10.65 -28.50 -12.15
CA LYS A 90 -9.94 -29.70 -12.64
C LYS A 90 -9.01 -29.32 -13.79
N ASN A 91 -7.82 -29.91 -13.84
CA ASN A 91 -6.61 -29.46 -14.57
C ASN A 91 -6.73 -29.01 -16.06
N GLY A 92 -7.85 -29.22 -16.76
CA GLY A 92 -8.02 -28.84 -18.17
C GLY A 92 -8.60 -27.43 -18.46
N LEU A 93 -9.35 -26.80 -17.55
CA LEU A 93 -10.02 -25.50 -17.79
C LEU A 93 -9.34 -24.29 -17.13
N LYS A 94 -8.17 -24.46 -16.51
CA LYS A 94 -7.51 -23.42 -15.68
C LYS A 94 -7.02 -22.22 -16.52
N ALA A 95 -6.42 -22.47 -17.67
CA ALA A 95 -5.73 -21.43 -18.45
C ALA A 95 -6.69 -20.41 -19.09
N SER A 96 -7.81 -20.86 -19.65
CA SER A 96 -8.79 -19.98 -20.30
C SER A 96 -9.52 -19.08 -19.30
N MET A 97 -9.78 -19.57 -18.09
CA MET A 97 -10.41 -18.80 -17.02
C MET A 97 -9.45 -17.75 -16.45
N ILE A 98 -8.18 -18.11 -16.21
CA ILE A 98 -7.14 -17.18 -15.75
C ILE A 98 -6.91 -16.07 -16.77
N ALA A 99 -6.86 -16.39 -18.07
CA ALA A 99 -6.72 -15.38 -19.11
C ALA A 99 -7.88 -14.37 -19.12
N LYS A 100 -9.12 -14.84 -18.95
CA LYS A 100 -10.31 -13.98 -18.86
C LYS A 100 -10.28 -13.07 -17.62
N ILE A 101 -9.86 -13.61 -16.47
CA ILE A 101 -9.69 -12.84 -15.24
C ILE A 101 -8.65 -11.73 -15.45
N ALA A 102 -7.49 -12.08 -16.02
CA ALA A 102 -6.42 -11.13 -16.30
C ALA A 102 -6.87 -10.00 -17.25
N GLU A 103 -7.60 -10.35 -18.31
CA GLU A 103 -8.14 -9.37 -19.27
C GLU A 103 -9.19 -8.45 -18.63
N ALA A 104 -10.12 -9.00 -17.85
CA ALA A 104 -11.13 -8.21 -17.14
C ALA A 104 -10.48 -7.25 -16.14
N ASN A 105 -9.48 -7.72 -15.37
CA ASN A 105 -8.74 -6.91 -14.43
C ASN A 105 -7.94 -5.79 -15.12
N SER A 106 -7.34 -6.09 -16.28
CA SER A 106 -6.64 -5.08 -17.09
C SER A 106 -7.58 -3.98 -17.60
N ARG A 107 -8.80 -4.34 -18.02
CA ARG A 107 -9.80 -3.37 -18.45
C ARG A 107 -10.30 -2.52 -17.28
N ALA A 108 -10.53 -3.13 -16.11
CA ALA A 108 -10.95 -2.43 -14.91
C ALA A 108 -9.86 -1.43 -14.43
N LEU A 109 -8.59 -1.82 -14.48
CA LEU A 109 -7.47 -0.93 -14.20
C LEU A 109 -7.42 0.26 -15.17
N ALA A 110 -7.57 0.02 -16.47
CA ALA A 110 -7.56 1.08 -17.48
C ALA A 110 -8.71 2.10 -17.27
N ALA A 111 -9.92 1.61 -17.04
CA ALA A 111 -11.07 2.46 -16.75
C ALA A 111 -10.86 3.28 -15.46
N ARG A 112 -10.40 2.63 -14.38
CA ARG A 112 -10.12 3.32 -13.11
C ARG A 112 -9.00 4.36 -13.24
N TRP A 113 -7.99 4.07 -14.05
CA TRP A 113 -6.91 5.02 -14.33
C TRP A 113 -7.40 6.26 -15.06
N GLU A 114 -8.28 6.11 -16.06
CA GLU A 114 -8.88 7.25 -16.78
C GLU A 114 -9.71 8.14 -15.83
N GLU A 115 -10.50 7.54 -14.92
CA GLU A 115 -11.24 8.27 -13.89
C GLU A 115 -10.32 9.10 -13.00
N VAL A 116 -9.28 8.46 -12.44
CA VAL A 116 -8.34 9.11 -11.52
C VAL A 116 -7.54 10.20 -12.23
N LEU A 117 -7.11 9.96 -13.46
CA LEU A 117 -6.41 10.94 -14.28
C LEU A 117 -7.28 12.18 -14.51
N LYS A 118 -8.55 11.99 -14.85
CA LYS A 118 -9.51 13.08 -15.01
C LYS A 118 -9.74 13.84 -13.69
N GLU A 119 -9.95 13.12 -12.59
CA GLU A 119 -10.18 13.74 -11.27
C GLU A 119 -8.99 14.60 -10.82
N ILE A 120 -7.76 14.14 -11.03
CA ILE A 120 -6.53 14.91 -10.74
C ILE A 120 -6.39 16.12 -11.65
N GLN A 121 -6.73 15.99 -12.94
CA GLN A 121 -6.70 17.12 -13.86
C GLN A 121 -7.69 18.21 -13.44
N ASP A 122 -8.92 17.83 -13.13
CA ASP A 122 -10.03 18.73 -12.83
C ASP A 122 -9.91 19.36 -11.42
N THR A 123 -9.56 18.56 -10.41
CA THR A 123 -9.62 18.99 -8.99
C THR A 123 -8.25 19.20 -8.34
N GLY A 124 -7.18 18.66 -8.94
CA GLY A 124 -5.85 18.63 -8.34
C GLY A 124 -5.61 17.50 -7.33
N SER A 125 -6.60 16.65 -7.06
CA SER A 125 -6.49 15.47 -6.20
C SER A 125 -7.37 14.33 -6.73
N TYR A 126 -7.47 13.21 -6.00
CA TYR A 126 -8.45 12.16 -6.29
C TYR A 126 -8.90 11.44 -5.01
N GLN A 127 -10.06 10.79 -5.08
CA GLN A 127 -10.57 9.96 -4.00
C GLN A 127 -10.36 8.47 -4.24
N LEU A 128 -9.85 7.80 -3.20
CA LEU A 128 -9.82 6.35 -3.15
C LEU A 128 -11.23 5.78 -2.93
N THR A 129 -11.52 4.64 -3.54
CA THR A 129 -12.65 3.82 -3.13
C THR A 129 -12.39 3.21 -1.74
N THR A 130 -13.42 2.76 -1.04
CA THR A 130 -13.24 2.14 0.29
C THR A 130 -12.40 0.85 0.22
N SER A 131 -12.49 0.09 -0.88
CA SER A 131 -11.67 -1.12 -1.09
C SER A 131 -10.20 -0.78 -1.36
N GLU A 132 -9.94 0.24 -2.19
CA GLU A 132 -8.59 0.80 -2.39
C GLU A 132 -8.00 1.28 -1.06
N LEU A 133 -8.79 2.02 -0.26
CA LEU A 133 -8.33 2.53 1.04
C LEU A 133 -7.97 1.39 2.01
N ALA A 134 -8.81 0.35 2.07
CA ALA A 134 -8.55 -0.82 2.91
C ALA A 134 -7.28 -1.57 2.48
N PHE A 135 -7.06 -1.70 1.16
CA PHE A 135 -5.83 -2.25 0.62
C PHE A 135 -4.62 -1.40 1.01
N GLY A 136 -4.68 -0.08 0.79
CA GLY A 136 -3.61 0.86 1.11
C GLY A 136 -3.23 0.84 2.59
N ALA A 137 -4.21 0.79 3.49
CA ALA A 137 -3.98 0.71 4.93
C ALA A 137 -3.24 -0.58 5.34
N LYS A 138 -3.65 -1.73 4.81
CA LYS A 138 -2.99 -3.03 5.06
C LYS A 138 -1.59 -3.07 4.47
N LEU A 139 -1.43 -2.55 3.26
CA LEU A 139 -0.14 -2.50 2.58
C LEU A 139 0.85 -1.58 3.31
N ALA A 140 0.40 -0.42 3.80
CA ALA A 140 1.21 0.47 4.61
C ALA A 140 1.75 -0.23 5.87
N TRP A 141 0.91 -1.01 6.57
CA TRP A 141 1.37 -1.79 7.72
C TRP A 141 2.37 -2.89 7.31
N ARG A 142 2.10 -3.63 6.21
CA ARG A 142 3.03 -4.63 5.66
C ARG A 142 4.41 -4.02 5.33
N ASN A 143 4.40 -2.78 4.82
CA ASN A 143 5.60 -2.08 4.40
C ASN A 143 6.29 -1.30 5.54
N ALA A 144 5.72 -1.28 6.76
CA ALA A 144 6.33 -0.63 7.92
C ALA A 144 7.56 -1.42 8.43
N ALA A 145 8.75 -1.11 7.90
CA ALA A 145 9.99 -1.84 8.15
C ALA A 145 10.35 -2.01 9.65
N ARG A 146 9.91 -1.09 10.51
CA ARG A 146 10.16 -1.10 11.96
C ARG A 146 9.14 -1.89 12.78
N CYS A 147 8.08 -2.42 12.17
CA CYS A 147 7.07 -3.20 12.88
C CYS A 147 7.41 -4.70 12.86
N ILE A 148 7.62 -5.29 14.04
CA ILE A 148 7.84 -6.74 14.17
C ILE A 148 6.53 -7.55 14.01
N GLY A 149 5.38 -6.97 14.36
CA GLY A 149 4.06 -7.60 14.32
C GLY A 149 3.44 -7.73 12.93
N ARG A 150 4.22 -7.57 11.85
CA ARG A 150 3.74 -7.56 10.47
C ARG A 150 3.10 -8.85 10.00
N ILE A 151 3.30 -9.98 10.68
CA ILE A 151 2.63 -11.25 10.31
C ILE A 151 1.10 -11.15 10.30
N GLN A 152 0.52 -10.21 11.07
CA GLN A 152 -0.94 -9.98 11.13
C GLN A 152 -1.45 -8.94 10.12
N TRP A 153 -0.61 -8.41 9.22
CA TRP A 153 -0.92 -7.25 8.36
C TRP A 153 -2.25 -7.34 7.60
N SER A 154 -2.64 -8.54 7.16
CA SER A 154 -3.87 -8.76 6.39
C SER A 154 -5.14 -8.72 7.26
N LYS A 155 -5.00 -8.89 8.58
CA LYS A 155 -6.07 -8.85 9.61
C LYS A 155 -6.16 -7.48 10.28
N LEU A 156 -6.29 -6.44 9.48
CA LEU A 156 -6.54 -5.08 9.94
C LEU A 156 -8.00 -4.71 9.67
N HIS A 157 -8.71 -4.25 10.71
CA HIS A 157 -10.02 -3.62 10.54
C HIS A 157 -9.86 -2.13 10.21
N MET A 158 -10.65 -1.61 9.29
CA MET A 158 -10.58 -0.21 8.87
C MET A 158 -11.94 0.46 9.08
N PHE A 159 -11.93 1.58 9.82
CA PHE A 159 -13.04 2.51 9.89
C PHE A 159 -12.82 3.63 8.87
N ASP A 160 -13.70 3.73 7.88
CA ASP A 160 -13.69 4.82 6.88
C ASP A 160 -14.45 6.03 7.42
N CYS A 161 -13.71 6.97 8.03
CA CYS A 161 -14.25 8.20 8.62
C CYS A 161 -13.88 9.43 7.80
N ARG A 162 -13.66 9.28 6.49
CA ARG A 162 -13.33 10.41 5.58
C ARG A 162 -14.46 11.43 5.41
N HIS A 163 -15.67 11.10 5.87
CA HIS A 163 -16.82 12.00 5.89
C HIS A 163 -16.89 12.86 7.18
N VAL A 164 -16.07 12.57 8.19
CA VAL A 164 -16.10 13.26 9.48
C VAL A 164 -15.40 14.61 9.36
N THR A 165 -16.13 15.70 9.62
CA THR A 165 -15.64 17.09 9.48
C THR A 165 -15.61 17.87 10.80
N THR A 166 -16.06 17.29 11.90
CA THR A 166 -16.15 17.97 13.21
C THR A 166 -15.28 17.29 14.25
N THR A 167 -14.75 18.07 15.19
CA THR A 167 -13.96 17.56 16.32
C THR A 167 -14.75 16.56 17.17
N ARG A 168 -16.06 16.83 17.37
CA ARG A 168 -16.94 15.91 18.11
C ARG A 168 -17.08 14.57 17.38
N GLY A 169 -17.29 14.58 16.07
CA GLY A 169 -17.35 13.35 15.27
C GLY A 169 -16.03 12.58 15.27
N MET A 170 -14.89 13.28 15.27
CA MET A 170 -13.59 12.62 15.41
C MET A 170 -13.45 11.92 16.76
N PHE A 171 -13.86 12.58 17.85
CA PHE A 171 -13.86 11.99 19.18
C PHE A 171 -14.73 10.72 19.23
N GLU A 172 -15.94 10.77 18.64
CA GLU A 172 -16.84 9.61 18.60
C GLU A 172 -16.22 8.44 17.84
N ALA A 173 -15.67 8.69 16.64
CA ALA A 173 -14.99 7.69 15.84
C ALA A 173 -13.79 7.05 16.58
N ILE A 174 -13.05 7.85 17.37
CA ILE A 174 -11.95 7.35 18.20
C ILE A 174 -12.48 6.49 19.37
N CYS A 175 -13.58 6.89 20.01
CA CYS A 175 -14.21 6.07 21.05
C CYS A 175 -14.69 4.72 20.51
N GLU A 176 -15.31 4.71 19.32
CA GLU A 176 -15.72 3.48 18.64
C GLU A 176 -14.52 2.59 18.31
N HIS A 177 -13.44 3.19 17.79
CA HIS A 177 -12.19 2.49 17.53
C HIS A 177 -11.66 1.81 18.80
N ILE A 178 -11.54 2.54 19.92
CA ILE A 178 -11.00 1.99 21.17
C ILE A 178 -11.88 0.84 21.66
N LYS A 179 -13.21 1.04 21.67
CA LYS A 179 -14.15 -0.02 22.07
C LYS A 179 -13.98 -1.28 21.20
N TYR A 180 -13.86 -1.10 19.88
CA TYR A 180 -13.64 -2.20 18.95
C TYR A 180 -12.29 -2.88 19.18
N ALA A 181 -11.21 -2.11 19.32
CA ALA A 181 -9.84 -2.62 19.42
C ALA A 181 -9.60 -3.31 20.77
N THR A 182 -10.15 -2.78 21.87
CA THR A 182 -10.01 -3.37 23.21
C THR A 182 -10.80 -4.67 23.35
N ASN A 183 -12.03 -4.75 22.82
CA ASN A 183 -12.81 -6.00 22.71
C ASN A 183 -12.73 -6.91 23.96
N ASN A 184 -13.01 -6.35 25.14
CA ASN A 184 -12.98 -7.07 26.43
C ASN A 184 -11.65 -7.80 26.72
N GLY A 185 -10.52 -7.25 26.25
CA GLY A 185 -9.18 -7.82 26.41
C GLY A 185 -8.72 -8.69 25.24
N ASN A 186 -9.62 -9.10 24.34
CA ASN A 186 -9.25 -9.82 23.12
C ASN A 186 -8.91 -8.85 21.99
N ILE A 187 -7.72 -8.24 22.09
CA ILE A 187 -7.30 -7.10 21.29
C ILE A 187 -7.40 -7.37 19.78
N ARG A 188 -7.95 -6.40 19.03
CA ARG A 188 -8.06 -6.41 17.57
C ARG A 188 -7.33 -5.23 16.95
N SER A 189 -6.50 -5.48 15.95
CA SER A 189 -5.85 -4.42 15.17
C SER A 189 -6.88 -3.67 14.34
N ALA A 190 -6.93 -2.35 14.51
CA ALA A 190 -7.80 -1.47 13.75
C ALA A 190 -7.07 -0.19 13.34
N ILE A 191 -7.58 0.50 12.32
CA ILE A 191 -7.19 1.85 11.91
C ILE A 191 -8.47 2.67 11.62
N THR A 192 -8.47 3.93 12.02
CA THR A 192 -9.52 4.89 11.66
C THR A 192 -8.93 5.93 10.73
N VAL A 193 -9.48 6.06 9.53
CA VAL A 193 -8.98 6.97 8.50
C VAL A 193 -9.89 8.19 8.40
N PHE A 194 -9.33 9.35 8.71
CA PHE A 194 -9.98 10.66 8.60
C PHE A 194 -9.77 11.28 7.21
N PRO A 195 -10.43 12.42 6.89
CA PRO A 195 -10.25 13.08 5.60
C PRO A 195 -8.77 13.29 5.25
N HIS A 196 -8.40 13.03 4.00
CA HIS A 196 -7.06 13.33 3.49
C HIS A 196 -6.79 14.84 3.48
N ARG A 197 -5.51 15.22 3.47
CA ARG A 197 -5.07 16.61 3.35
C ARG A 197 -5.45 17.20 1.98
N THR A 198 -5.84 18.47 1.97
CA THR A 198 -6.07 19.28 0.77
C THR A 198 -4.92 20.26 0.51
N ASP A 199 -4.99 21.46 1.08
CA ASP A 199 -4.16 22.64 0.80
C ASP A 199 -3.24 23.06 1.94
N GLY A 200 -3.26 22.33 3.06
CA GLY A 200 -2.48 22.61 4.27
C GLY A 200 -3.18 22.13 5.51
#